data_AF-A0A2H9MHX8-F1
#
_entry.id   AF-A0A2H9MHX8-F1
#
_cell.length_a   1.000
_cell.length_b   1.000
_cell.length_c   1.000
_cell.angle_alpha   90.00
_cell.angle_beta   90.00
_cell.angle_gamma   90.00
#
_symmetry.space_group_name_H-M   'P 1'
#
loop_
_entity.id
_entity.type
_entity.pdbx_description
1 polymer ?
#
loop_
_entity_poly.entity_id
_entity_poly.type
_entity_poly.pdbx_seq_one_letter_code
_entity_poly.pdbx_strand_id
1 'polypeptide(L)'
;MIARKSMLIILTNGVNAVIGLVGLSLLAKFWGNFAPTALGIVAFAMSFLGMFAFISDLGFSSAHVKRVSEGKDLGKCIGTYTTVKLVLVTAMVTIVVGGMFIWKVLLRRGFYDATTESVIYVMLLYYVLMSFACISLYTFDARKETAKSQVPMVSETIFRVPLMILVASAGVAGISIIAPELGYDKIQPFVWPSFLR
;
A
#
# COMPACT_ATOMS: atom_id res chain seq x y z
N MET A 1 -4.06 32.12 -10.97
CA MET A 1 -4.73 30.81 -10.82
C MET A 1 -3.79 29.64 -10.49
N ILE A 2 -2.54 29.64 -10.97
CA ILE A 2 -1.54 28.59 -10.64
C ILE A 2 -1.25 28.54 -9.13
N ALA A 3 -1.05 29.70 -8.49
CA ALA A 3 -0.75 29.78 -7.05
C ALA A 3 -1.79 29.09 -6.14
N ARG A 4 -3.09 29.18 -6.46
CA ARG A 4 -4.16 28.54 -5.68
C ARG A 4 -4.15 27.01 -5.81
N LYS A 5 -3.80 26.49 -6.99
CA LYS A 5 -3.67 25.05 -7.23
C LYS A 5 -2.42 24.49 -6.54
N SER A 6 -1.29 25.19 -6.65
CA SER A 6 -0.05 24.83 -5.95
C SER A 6 -0.21 24.85 -4.43
N MET A 7 -0.88 25.87 -3.89
CA MET A 7 -1.17 25.97 -2.45
C MET A 7 -2.02 24.78 -1.96
N LEU A 8 -3.01 24.36 -2.75
CA LEU A 8 -3.87 23.23 -2.40
C LEU A 8 -3.09 21.90 -2.39
N ILE A 9 -2.20 21.68 -3.36
CA ILE A 9 -1.30 20.51 -3.39
C ILE A 9 -0.35 20.51 -2.17
N ILE A 10 0.22 21.67 -1.83
CA ILE A 10 1.10 21.82 -0.66
C ILE A 10 0.33 21.49 0.63
N LEU A 11 -0.89 22.01 0.78
CA LEU A 11 -1.76 21.71 1.92
C LEU A 11 -2.07 20.21 2.01
N THR A 12 -2.44 19.58 0.90
CA THR A 12 -2.72 18.15 0.85
C THR A 12 -1.51 17.31 1.23
N ASN A 13 -0.33 17.64 0.71
CA ASN A 13 0.91 16.97 1.07
C ASN A 13 1.29 17.20 2.53
N GLY A 14 1.06 18.41 3.05
CA GLY A 14 1.24 18.74 4.47
C GLY A 14 0.33 17.91 5.37
N VAL A 15 -0.95 17.80 5.03
CA VAL A 15 -1.92 16.95 5.75
C VAL A 15 -1.49 15.48 5.69
N ASN A 16 -1.08 14.97 4.53
CA ASN A 16 -0.57 13.61 4.39
C ASN A 16 0.68 13.38 5.27
N ALA A 17 1.59 14.35 5.34
CA ALA A 17 2.77 14.28 6.20
C ALA A 17 2.39 14.27 7.69
N VAL A 18 1.44 15.11 8.11
CA VAL A 18 0.95 15.14 9.50
C VAL A 18 0.27 13.81 9.86
N ILE A 19 -0.61 13.28 9.00
CA ILE A 19 -1.25 11.97 9.23
C ILE A 19 -0.19 10.86 9.30
N GLY A 20 0.82 10.91 8.43
CA GLY A 20 1.96 10.00 8.48
C GLY A 20 2.75 10.06 9.79
N LEU A 21 3.05 11.27 10.27
CA LEU A 21 3.74 11.50 11.55
C LEU A 21 2.91 11.04 12.75
N VAL A 22 1.60 11.30 12.73
CA VAL A 22 0.67 10.79 13.77
C VAL A 22 0.65 9.27 13.74
N GLY A 23 0.56 8.67 12.55
CA GLY A 23 0.64 7.23 12.36
C GLY A 23 1.93 6.65 12.96
N LEU A 24 3.08 7.26 12.66
CA LEU A 24 4.38 6.85 13.19
C LEU A 24 4.46 7.01 14.72
N SER A 25 3.91 8.10 15.26
CA SER A 25 3.89 8.39 16.69
C SER A 25 2.99 7.42 17.46
N LEU A 26 1.83 7.08 16.90
CA LEU A 26 0.95 6.05 17.45
C LEU A 26 1.64 4.70 17.44
N LEU A 27 2.29 4.35 16.33
CA LEU A 27 3.05 3.10 16.22
C LEU A 27 4.17 3.05 17.27
N ALA A 28 4.96 4.11 17.42
CA ALA A 28 5.99 4.19 18.46
C ALA A 28 5.42 4.04 19.88
N LYS A 29 4.26 4.64 20.18
CA LYS A 29 3.61 4.53 21.48
C LYS A 29 3.02 3.16 21.76
N PHE A 30 2.38 2.53 20.77
CA PHE A 30 1.80 1.19 20.94
C PHE A 30 2.86 0.09 21.06
N TRP A 31 4.07 0.33 20.55
CA TRP A 31 5.10 -0.70 20.36
C TRP A 31 6.32 -0.58 21.26
N GLY A 32 6.54 0.59 21.87
CA GLY A 32 7.71 0.83 22.72
C GLY A 32 9.01 0.47 21.99
N ASN A 33 9.82 -0.39 22.62
CA ASN A 33 11.13 -0.80 22.09
C ASN A 33 11.06 -1.65 20.81
N PHE A 34 9.89 -2.18 20.46
CA PHE A 34 9.71 -3.06 19.30
C PHE A 34 9.33 -2.31 18.01
N ALA A 35 9.08 -1.00 18.10
CA ALA A 35 8.72 -0.15 16.96
C ALA A 35 9.73 -0.22 15.79
N PRO A 36 11.06 -0.25 16.00
CA PRO A 36 12.03 -0.30 14.90
C PRO A 36 11.91 -1.58 14.06
N THR A 37 11.71 -2.72 14.70
CA THR A 37 11.59 -4.02 14.02
C THR A 37 10.31 -4.09 13.18
N ALA A 38 9.19 -3.60 13.71
CA ALA A 38 7.91 -3.48 12.99
C ALA A 38 8.03 -2.68 11.71
N LEU A 39 8.62 -1.49 11.84
CA LEU A 39 8.82 -0.57 10.74
C LEU A 39 9.77 -1.18 9.71
N GLY A 40 10.78 -1.93 10.16
CA GLY A 40 11.67 -2.70 9.29
C GLY A 40 10.94 -3.74 8.44
N ILE A 41 10.04 -4.54 9.03
CA ILE A 41 9.27 -5.56 8.31
C ILE A 41 8.30 -4.91 7.31
N VAL A 42 7.60 -3.85 7.71
CA VAL A 42 6.70 -3.11 6.80
C VAL A 42 7.48 -2.45 5.67
N ALA A 43 8.61 -1.80 5.97
CA ALA A 43 9.47 -1.17 4.97
C ALA A 43 10.04 -2.21 3.99
N PHE A 44 10.40 -3.39 4.48
CA PHE A 44 10.81 -4.52 3.65
C PHE A 44 9.69 -4.93 2.69
N ALA A 45 8.48 -5.16 3.20
CA ALA A 45 7.34 -5.54 2.35
C ALA A 45 7.00 -4.47 1.31
N MET A 46 7.00 -3.19 1.70
CA MET A 46 6.79 -2.06 0.78
C MET A 46 7.87 -2.00 -0.30
N SER A 47 9.14 -2.19 0.06
CA SER A 47 10.26 -2.16 -0.89
C SER A 47 10.20 -3.35 -1.85
N PHE A 48 9.93 -4.54 -1.31
CA PHE A 48 9.78 -5.77 -2.08
C PHE A 48 8.64 -5.66 -3.11
N LEU A 49 7.46 -5.20 -2.68
CA LEU A 49 6.32 -4.99 -3.58
C LEU A 49 6.56 -3.84 -4.55
N GLY A 50 7.26 -2.79 -4.11
CA GLY A 50 7.68 -1.66 -4.94
C GLY A 50 8.50 -2.08 -6.16
N MET A 51 9.34 -3.12 -6.03
CA MET A 51 10.08 -3.69 -7.18
C MET A 51 9.17 -4.23 -8.29
N PHE A 52 7.97 -4.70 -7.96
CA PHE A 52 7.01 -5.26 -8.92
C PHE A 52 5.92 -4.26 -9.31
N ALA A 53 5.83 -3.11 -8.63
CA ALA A 53 4.77 -2.13 -8.83
C ALA A 53 4.69 -1.61 -10.28
N PHE A 54 5.81 -1.55 -11.01
CA PHE A 54 5.83 -1.11 -12.42
C PHE A 54 4.94 -1.99 -13.32
N ILE A 55 4.78 -3.27 -12.99
CA ILE A 55 3.97 -4.25 -13.76
C ILE A 55 2.50 -3.83 -13.79
N SER A 56 2.01 -3.21 -12.71
CA SER A 56 0.61 -2.79 -12.58
C SER A 56 0.21 -1.62 -13.48
N ASP A 57 1.16 -0.96 -14.13
CA ASP A 57 0.88 0.25 -14.92
C ASP A 57 1.54 0.26 -16.29
N LEU A 58 2.79 -0.20 -16.43
CA LEU A 58 3.56 -0.22 -17.69
C LEU A 58 3.47 1.09 -18.52
N GLY A 59 3.20 2.23 -17.89
CA GLY A 59 3.01 3.53 -18.54
C GLY A 59 1.60 3.80 -19.12
N PHE A 60 0.64 2.88 -18.98
CA PHE A 60 -0.73 3.06 -19.46
C PHE A 60 -1.48 4.21 -18.78
N SER A 61 -1.11 4.59 -17.55
CA SER A 61 -1.60 5.81 -16.90
C SER A 61 -1.38 7.05 -17.77
N SER A 62 -0.19 7.19 -18.35
CA SER A 62 0.15 8.33 -19.23
C SER A 62 -0.62 8.29 -20.55
N ALA A 63 -0.82 7.09 -21.11
CA ALA A 63 -1.66 6.91 -22.30
C ALA A 63 -3.13 7.28 -22.03
N HIS A 64 -3.67 6.88 -20.88
CA HIS A 64 -5.01 7.27 -20.44
C HIS A 64 -5.15 8.78 -20.27
N VAL A 65 -4.20 9.41 -19.56
CA VAL A 65 -4.19 10.87 -19.36
C VAL A 65 -4.20 11.60 -20.71
N LYS A 66 -3.33 11.20 -21.64
CA LYS A 66 -3.28 11.80 -22.98
C LYS A 66 -4.62 11.68 -23.70
N ARG A 67 -5.22 10.49 -23.73
CA ARG A 67 -6.50 10.24 -24.43
C ARG A 67 -7.66 11.05 -23.84
N VAL A 68 -7.72 11.17 -22.53
CA VAL A 68 -8.75 11.98 -21.86
C VAL A 68 -8.51 13.47 -22.11
N SER A 69 -7.26 13.93 -22.08
CA SER A 69 -6.91 15.34 -22.38
C SER A 69 -7.15 15.72 -23.85
N GLU A 70 -7.11 14.78 -24.79
CA GLU A 70 -7.50 14.96 -26.19
C GLU A 70 -9.03 15.07 -26.40
N GLY A 71 -9.84 14.97 -25.34
CA GLY A 71 -11.29 15.09 -25.41
C GLY A 71 -11.99 13.88 -26.03
N LYS A 72 -11.35 12.70 -25.99
CA LYS A 72 -12.00 11.43 -26.39
C LYS A 72 -13.14 11.08 -25.44
N ASP A 73 -14.01 10.17 -25.90
CA ASP A 73 -15.14 9.69 -25.10
C ASP A 73 -14.70 9.17 -23.72
N LEU A 74 -15.19 9.82 -22.68
CA LEU A 74 -14.73 9.59 -21.30
C LEU A 74 -15.08 8.18 -20.83
N GLY A 75 -16.29 7.69 -21.15
CA GLY A 75 -16.73 6.35 -20.78
C GLY A 75 -15.84 5.27 -21.38
N LYS A 76 -15.52 5.39 -22.67
CA LYS A 76 -14.64 4.46 -23.38
C LYS A 76 -13.20 4.54 -22.88
N CYS A 77 -12.68 5.73 -22.59
CA CYS A 77 -11.34 5.90 -22.02
C CYS A 77 -11.23 5.25 -20.65
N ILE A 78 -12.15 5.55 -19.73
CA ILE A 78 -12.16 4.95 -18.38
C ILE A 78 -12.35 3.43 -18.48
N GLY A 79 -13.31 2.94 -19.25
CA GLY A 79 -13.57 1.51 -19.38
C GLY A 79 -12.37 0.74 -19.94
N THR A 80 -11.71 1.27 -20.97
CA THR A 80 -10.51 0.67 -21.54
C THR A 80 -9.37 0.66 -20.52
N TYR A 81 -9.13 1.80 -19.86
CA TYR A 81 -8.05 1.92 -18.88
C TYR A 81 -8.28 1.01 -17.66
N THR A 82 -9.50 0.94 -17.13
CA THR A 82 -9.85 0.03 -16.03
C THR A 82 -9.64 -1.43 -16.42
N THR A 83 -10.01 -1.82 -17.64
CA THR A 83 -9.80 -3.19 -18.13
C THR A 83 -8.32 -3.52 -18.22
N VAL A 84 -7.52 -2.63 -18.80
CA VAL A 84 -6.07 -2.79 -18.87
C VAL A 84 -5.47 -2.85 -17.46
N LYS A 85 -5.90 -1.96 -16.57
CA LYS A 85 -5.44 -1.92 -15.18
C LYS A 85 -5.74 -3.21 -14.44
N LEU A 86 -6.93 -3.78 -14.62
CA LEU A 86 -7.32 -5.06 -14.02
C LEU A 86 -6.36 -6.17 -14.47
N VAL A 87 -6.10 -6.29 -15.78
CA VAL A 87 -5.17 -7.30 -16.33
C VAL A 87 -3.76 -7.13 -15.76
N LEU A 88 -3.24 -5.90 -15.72
CA LEU A 88 -1.89 -5.60 -15.23
C LEU A 88 -1.74 -5.83 -13.73
N VAL A 89 -2.75 -5.45 -12.93
CA VAL A 89 -2.77 -5.68 -11.48
C VAL A 89 -2.86 -7.18 -11.19
N THR A 90 -3.71 -7.92 -11.89
CA THR A 90 -3.78 -9.38 -11.76
C THR A 90 -2.44 -10.02 -12.12
N ALA A 91 -1.79 -9.59 -13.20
CA ALA A 91 -0.46 -10.08 -13.58
C ALA A 91 0.59 -9.81 -12.49
N MET A 92 0.61 -8.60 -11.90
CA MET A 92 1.48 -8.27 -10.78
C MET A 92 1.24 -9.20 -9.58
N VAL A 93 -0.02 -9.41 -9.20
CA VAL A 93 -0.38 -10.30 -8.08
C VAL A 93 0.08 -11.73 -8.36
N THR A 94 -0.18 -12.26 -9.57
CA THR A 94 0.25 -13.61 -9.95
C THR A 94 1.76 -13.77 -9.90
N ILE A 95 2.52 -12.77 -10.35
CA ILE A 95 4.00 -12.81 -10.32
C ILE A 95 4.51 -12.78 -8.88
N VAL A 96 3.97 -11.92 -8.03
CA VAL A 96 4.40 -11.83 -6.62
C VAL A 96 4.05 -13.11 -5.87
N VAL A 97 2.80 -13.57 -5.93
CA VAL A 97 2.35 -14.79 -5.24
C VAL A 97 3.04 -16.03 -5.81
N GLY A 98 3.20 -16.12 -7.13
CA GLY A 98 3.93 -17.19 -7.80
C GLY A 98 5.41 -17.21 -7.41
N GLY A 99 6.06 -16.05 -7.32
CA GLY A 99 7.44 -15.92 -6.84
C GLY A 99 7.60 -16.42 -5.40
N MET A 100 6.66 -16.06 -4.51
CA MET A 100 6.63 -16.57 -3.14
C MET A 100 6.40 -18.08 -3.08
N PHE A 101 5.51 -18.62 -3.92
CA PHE A 101 5.27 -20.06 -4.01
C PHE A 101 6.52 -20.82 -4.47
N ILE A 102 7.21 -20.32 -5.50
CA ILE A 102 8.47 -20.89 -5.99
C ILE A 102 9.54 -20.85 -4.88
N TRP A 103 9.64 -19.75 -4.14
CA TRP A 103 10.57 -19.62 -3.02
C TRP A 103 10.34 -20.67 -1.94
N LYS A 104 9.08 -20.88 -1.55
CA LYS A 104 8.70 -21.81 -0.50
C LYS A 104 8.80 -23.28 -0.91
N VAL A 105 8.18 -23.63 -2.04
CA VAL A 105 7.94 -25.02 -2.41
C VAL A 105 9.09 -25.58 -3.23
N LEU A 106 9.58 -24.82 -4.21
CA LEU A 106 10.61 -25.28 -5.13
C LEU A 106 12.01 -25.14 -4.53
N LEU A 107 12.31 -23.97 -3.96
CA LEU A 107 13.61 -23.67 -3.36
C LEU A 107 13.74 -24.15 -1.91
N ARG A 108 12.64 -24.63 -1.30
CA ARG A 108 12.56 -25.10 0.09
C ARG A 108 13.14 -24.09 1.09
N ARG A 109 13.03 -22.80 0.78
CA ARG A 109 13.48 -21.71 1.66
C ARG A 109 12.28 -21.19 2.45
N GLY A 110 12.44 -21.09 3.76
CA GLY A 110 11.48 -20.41 4.61
C GLY A 110 11.61 -18.89 4.52
N PHE A 111 10.58 -18.18 4.96
CA PHE A 111 10.75 -16.81 5.43
C PHE A 111 11.37 -16.85 6.83
N TYR A 112 12.16 -15.84 7.18
CA TYR A 112 12.80 -15.75 8.50
C TYR A 112 11.77 -15.76 9.66
N ASP A 113 10.57 -15.22 9.41
CA ASP A 113 9.44 -15.22 10.35
C ASP A 113 8.10 -15.29 9.58
N ALA A 114 7.14 -16.06 10.11
CA ALA A 114 5.78 -16.19 9.56
C ALA A 114 5.03 -14.85 9.53
N THR A 115 5.42 -13.91 10.40
CA THR A 115 4.87 -12.55 10.40
C THR A 115 5.27 -11.75 9.16
N THR A 116 6.46 -11.96 8.61
CA THR A 116 6.95 -11.20 7.44
C THR A 116 6.13 -11.54 6.20
N GLU A 117 5.72 -12.79 6.07
CA GLU A 117 4.90 -13.25 4.97
C GLU A 117 3.49 -12.65 4.99
N SER A 118 2.82 -12.68 6.16
CA SER A 118 1.47 -12.11 6.28
C SER A 118 1.48 -10.60 6.02
N VAL A 119 2.52 -9.90 6.45
CA VAL A 119 2.73 -8.48 6.15
C VAL A 119 2.83 -8.23 4.63
N ILE A 120 3.54 -9.08 3.88
CA ILE A 120 3.62 -8.97 2.41
C ILE A 120 2.23 -9.12 1.78
N TYR A 121 1.43 -10.10 2.21
CA TYR A 121 0.08 -10.28 1.65
C TYR A 121 -0.85 -9.09 1.94
N VAL A 122 -0.81 -8.54 3.16
CA VAL A 122 -1.63 -7.37 3.49
C VAL A 122 -1.17 -6.14 2.70
N MET A 123 0.13 -5.94 2.54
CA MET A 123 0.66 -4.85 1.73
C MET A 123 0.35 -5.07 0.24
N LEU A 124 0.35 -6.30 -0.25
CA LEU A 124 -0.05 -6.61 -1.63
C LEU A 124 -1.51 -6.20 -1.87
N LEU A 125 -2.41 -6.51 -0.94
CA LEU A 125 -3.80 -6.04 -0.99
C LEU A 125 -3.88 -4.51 -1.03
N TYR A 126 -3.08 -3.83 -0.20
CA TYR A 126 -2.98 -2.37 -0.25
C TYR A 126 -2.58 -1.85 -1.64
N TYR A 127 -1.53 -2.41 -2.26
CA TYR A 127 -1.12 -2.02 -3.63
C TYR A 127 -2.21 -2.25 -4.67
N VAL A 128 -2.99 -3.33 -4.55
CA VAL A 128 -4.13 -3.61 -5.43
C VAL A 128 -5.22 -2.53 -5.28
N LEU A 129 -5.64 -2.24 -4.05
CA LEU A 129 -6.67 -1.22 -3.78
C LEU A 129 -6.22 0.17 -4.26
N MET A 130 -4.96 0.52 -3.99
CA MET A 130 -4.36 1.77 -4.44
C MET A 130 -4.32 1.88 -5.97
N SER A 131 -4.04 0.78 -6.68
CA SER A 131 -4.01 0.77 -8.14
C SER A 131 -5.35 1.16 -8.76
N PHE A 132 -6.47 0.77 -8.14
CA PHE A 132 -7.81 1.17 -8.56
C PHE A 132 -8.13 2.62 -8.17
N ALA A 133 -7.72 3.07 -6.98
CA ALA A 133 -7.88 4.46 -6.56
C ALA A 133 -7.17 5.44 -7.51
N CYS A 134 -6.02 5.05 -8.05
CA CYS A 134 -5.27 5.82 -9.04
C CYS A 134 -6.03 6.06 -10.35
N ILE A 135 -7.02 5.22 -10.72
CA ILE A 135 -7.83 5.43 -11.93
C ILE A 135 -8.57 6.78 -11.86
N SER A 136 -9.17 7.06 -10.71
CA SER A 136 -9.86 8.32 -10.44
C SER A 136 -8.88 9.50 -10.45
N LEU A 137 -7.70 9.32 -9.84
CA LEU A 137 -6.64 10.32 -9.79
C LEU A 137 -6.24 10.77 -11.21
N TYR A 138 -5.82 9.83 -12.06
CA TYR A 138 -5.37 10.13 -13.42
C TYR A 138 -6.47 10.71 -14.30
N THR A 139 -7.73 10.30 -14.08
CA THR A 139 -8.87 10.85 -14.81
C THR A 139 -9.13 12.31 -14.45
N PHE A 140 -9.06 12.69 -13.17
CA PHE A 140 -9.22 14.08 -12.75
C PHE A 140 -8.03 14.96 -13.16
N ASP A 141 -6.81 14.41 -13.11
CA ASP A 141 -5.61 15.10 -13.59
C ASP A 141 -5.68 15.39 -15.08
N ALA A 142 -6.12 14.42 -15.88
CA ALA A 142 -6.30 14.59 -17.32
C ALA A 142 -7.33 15.67 -17.68
N ARG A 143 -8.33 15.88 -16.82
CA ARG A 143 -9.36 16.92 -16.95
C ARG A 143 -8.94 18.27 -16.34
N LYS A 144 -7.72 18.37 -15.80
CA LYS A 144 -7.21 19.55 -15.06
C LYS A 144 -8.08 19.94 -13.86
N GLU A 145 -8.86 18.99 -13.33
CA GLU A 145 -9.72 19.13 -12.16
C GLU A 145 -8.92 18.89 -10.88
N THR A 146 -7.87 19.68 -10.67
CA THR A 146 -6.89 19.49 -9.58
C THR A 146 -7.56 19.38 -8.22
N ALA A 147 -8.61 20.16 -7.92
CA ALA A 147 -9.32 20.04 -6.64
C ALA A 147 -9.89 18.63 -6.38
N LYS A 148 -10.33 17.92 -7.42
CA LYS A 148 -10.86 16.56 -7.31
C LYS A 148 -9.76 15.50 -7.27
N SER A 149 -8.63 15.74 -7.95
CA SER A 149 -7.46 14.83 -7.92
C SER A 149 -6.87 14.63 -6.51
N GLN A 150 -7.05 15.61 -5.62
CA GLN A 150 -6.49 15.58 -4.28
C GLN A 150 -7.25 14.65 -3.34
N VAL A 151 -8.52 14.34 -3.62
CA VAL A 151 -9.31 13.38 -2.83
C VAL A 151 -8.70 11.97 -2.92
N PRO A 152 -8.46 11.41 -4.12
CA PRO A 152 -7.67 10.18 -4.27
C PRO A 152 -6.29 10.24 -3.61
N MET A 153 -5.61 11.39 -3.66
CA MET A 153 -4.26 11.54 -3.10
C MET A 153 -4.24 11.51 -1.56
N VAL A 154 -5.28 12.01 -0.90
CA VAL A 154 -5.45 11.87 0.56
C VAL A 154 -5.88 10.45 0.93
N SER A 155 -6.69 9.81 0.08
CA SER A 155 -7.16 8.44 0.32
C SER A 155 -6.00 7.45 0.50
N GLU A 156 -4.89 7.66 -0.21
CA GLU A 156 -3.65 6.88 -0.01
C GLU A 156 -3.26 6.80 1.47
N THR A 157 -3.07 7.96 2.09
CA THR A 157 -2.56 8.05 3.46
C THR A 157 -3.60 7.52 4.46
N ILE A 158 -4.88 7.79 4.19
CA ILE A 158 -6.00 7.31 5.01
C ILE A 158 -6.08 5.79 5.02
N PHE A 159 -5.78 5.10 3.91
CA PHE A 159 -5.75 3.63 3.89
C PHE A 159 -4.42 3.08 4.39
N ARG A 160 -3.30 3.69 4.01
CA ARG A 160 -1.96 3.21 4.35
C ARG A 160 -1.70 3.21 5.84
N VAL A 161 -2.02 4.30 6.55
CA VAL A 161 -1.67 4.46 7.97
C VAL A 161 -2.41 3.45 8.88
N PRO A 162 -3.74 3.28 8.78
CA PRO A 162 -4.45 2.26 9.55
C PRO A 162 -4.03 0.83 9.20
N LEU A 163 -3.81 0.52 7.91
CA LEU A 163 -3.32 -0.80 7.49
C LEU A 163 -1.93 -1.07 8.08
N MET A 164 -1.05 -0.07 8.07
CA MET A 164 0.26 -0.17 8.71
C MET A 164 0.16 -0.40 10.21
N ILE A 165 -0.78 0.26 10.90
CA ILE A 165 -1.05 0.05 12.32
C ILE A 165 -1.61 -1.36 12.59
N LEU A 166 -2.51 -1.86 11.73
CA LEU A 166 -3.07 -3.22 11.84
C LEU A 166 -2.03 -4.30 11.61
N VAL A 167 -1.24 -4.17 10.54
CA VAL A 167 -0.15 -5.07 10.17
C VAL A 167 0.97 -5.04 11.19
N ALA A 168 1.22 -3.87 11.75
CA ALA A 168 2.00 -3.78 12.94
C ALA A 168 1.29 -4.64 14.01
N SER A 169 0.11 -4.27 14.55
CA SER A 169 -0.47 -4.93 15.75
C SER A 169 -0.49 -6.46 15.68
N ALA A 170 -0.69 -6.97 14.47
CA ALA A 170 -0.55 -8.35 14.04
C ALA A 170 0.81 -9.03 14.23
N GLY A 171 1.91 -8.36 13.87
CA GLY A 171 3.27 -8.88 13.97
C GLY A 171 3.72 -9.10 15.42
N VAL A 172 3.27 -8.26 16.36
CA VAL A 172 3.58 -8.45 17.81
C VAL A 172 2.98 -9.75 18.33
N ALA A 173 1.78 -10.11 17.89
CA ALA A 173 1.12 -11.33 18.34
C ALA A 173 1.83 -12.59 17.85
N GLY A 174 2.46 -12.58 16.67
CA GLY A 174 3.27 -13.70 16.19
C GLY A 174 4.57 -13.85 16.96
N ILE A 175 5.27 -12.75 17.23
CA ILE A 175 6.61 -12.79 17.83
C ILE A 175 6.54 -13.01 19.35
N SER A 176 5.50 -12.51 20.03
CA SER A 176 5.24 -12.82 21.44
C SER A 176 4.98 -14.31 21.71
N ILE A 177 4.51 -15.06 20.70
CA ILE A 177 4.30 -16.52 20.80
C ILE A 177 5.61 -17.29 20.59
N ILE A 178 6.54 -16.77 19.78
CA ILE A 178 7.74 -17.49 19.31
C ILE A 178 8.99 -17.16 20.14
N ALA A 179 9.11 -15.94 20.69
CA ALA A 179 10.31 -15.50 21.40
C ALA A 179 9.99 -14.64 22.64
N PRO A 180 9.36 -15.19 23.70
CA PRO A 180 8.92 -14.44 24.88
C PRO A 180 10.06 -13.65 25.59
N GLU A 181 11.29 -14.13 25.46
CA GLU A 181 12.51 -13.56 26.08
C GLU A 181 12.99 -12.21 25.53
N LEU A 182 12.38 -11.66 24.48
CA LEU A 182 12.61 -10.29 24.00
C LEU A 182 11.78 -9.23 24.78
N GLY A 183 11.07 -9.62 25.85
CA GLY A 183 10.37 -8.71 26.77
C GLY A 183 8.94 -8.36 26.37
N TYR A 184 8.23 -9.30 25.75
CA TYR A 184 6.85 -9.12 25.25
C TYR A 184 5.77 -9.09 26.34
N ASP A 185 6.12 -9.36 27.59
CA ASP A 185 5.21 -9.47 28.74
C ASP A 185 4.40 -8.20 29.04
N LYS A 186 4.75 -7.07 28.42
CA LYS A 186 4.09 -5.76 28.61
C LYS A 186 3.20 -5.30 27.46
N ILE A 187 3.12 -6.04 26.35
CA ILE A 187 2.27 -5.69 25.20
C ILE A 187 1.17 -6.74 25.09
N GLN A 188 -0.10 -6.35 25.30
CA GLN A 188 -1.25 -7.23 25.08
C GLN A 188 -1.29 -7.63 23.59
N PRO A 189 -1.02 -8.90 23.22
CA PRO A 189 -0.97 -9.29 21.82
C PRO A 189 -2.38 -9.29 21.23
N PHE A 190 -2.57 -8.59 20.10
CA PHE A 190 -3.81 -8.67 19.33
C PHE A 190 -3.87 -10.03 18.64
N VAL A 191 -4.68 -10.95 19.17
CA VAL A 191 -4.82 -12.30 18.61
C VAL A 191 -5.62 -12.24 17.30
N TRP A 192 -4.98 -12.59 16.19
CA TRP A 192 -5.68 -12.72 14.90
C TRP A 192 -6.79 -13.78 14.95
N PRO A 193 -7.90 -13.59 14.22
CA PRO A 193 -8.89 -14.65 14.00
C PRO A 193 -8.25 -15.85 13.29
N SER A 194 -8.70 -17.05 13.66
CA SER A 194 -8.09 -18.34 13.34
C SER A 194 -7.95 -18.66 11.85
N PHE A 195 -8.63 -17.94 10.97
CA PHE A 195 -8.52 -18.13 9.52
C PHE A 195 -7.25 -17.50 8.90
N LEU A 196 -6.45 -16.76 9.68
CA LEU A 196 -5.18 -16.15 9.27
C LEU A 196 -3.94 -16.76 9.97
N ARG A 197 -4.10 -17.87 10.71
CA ARG A 197 -3.00 -18.63 11.31
C ARG A 197 -2.50 -19.73 10.38
#